data_AF-A0A841RE53-F1
#
_entry.id   AF-A0A841RE53-F1
#
_cell.length_a   1.000
_cell.length_b   1.000
_cell.length_c   1.000
_cell.angle_alpha   90.00
_cell.angle_beta   90.00
_cell.angle_gamma   90.00
#
_symmetry.space_group_name_H-M   'P 1'
#
loop_
_entity.id
_entity.type
_entity.pdbx_description
1 polymer ?
#
loop_
_entity_poly.entity_id
_entity_poly.type
_entity_poly.pdbx_seq_one_letter_code
_entity_poly.pdbx_strand_id
1 'polypeptide(L)'
;MKINGTNPSRNIQAYQNQHVTPPKTFGKQTKVAQASDKLEISKEALKMQNQHERNAYINEIKQQIENGEYKANAQQTAKGILNFFK
;
A
#
# COMPACT_ATOMS: atom_id res chain seq x y z
N MET A 1 18.87 73.81 -11.09
CA MET A 1 18.95 72.37 -10.73
C MET A 1 17.56 71.90 -10.35
N LYS A 2 17.06 70.80 -10.94
CA LYS A 2 15.74 70.24 -10.65
C LYS A 2 15.91 69.02 -9.75
N ILE A 3 15.41 69.10 -8.54
CA ILE A 3 15.39 68.02 -7.55
C ILE A 3 14.18 67.13 -7.84
N ASN A 4 14.43 65.97 -8.45
CA ASN A 4 13.40 64.97 -8.66
C ASN A 4 13.16 64.25 -7.33
N GLY A 5 12.06 64.61 -6.66
CA GLY A 5 11.63 63.99 -5.42
C GLY A 5 11.50 62.47 -5.57
N THR A 6 12.05 61.75 -4.59
CA THR A 6 11.86 60.32 -4.39
C THR A 6 10.37 59.99 -4.40
N ASN A 7 9.92 59.33 -5.46
CA ASN A 7 8.55 58.84 -5.60
C ASN A 7 8.32 57.68 -4.61
N PRO A 8 7.46 57.80 -3.58
CA PRO A 8 7.28 56.75 -2.58
C PRO A 8 6.36 55.61 -3.05
N SER A 9 5.90 55.63 -4.31
CA SER A 9 4.85 54.71 -4.78
C SER A 9 5.35 53.39 -5.42
N ARG A 10 6.65 53.13 -5.49
CA ARG A 10 7.17 51.91 -6.17
C ARG A 10 7.08 50.61 -5.34
N ASN A 11 6.55 50.65 -4.11
CA ASN A 11 6.51 49.49 -3.20
C ASN A 11 5.09 49.00 -2.83
N ILE A 12 4.01 49.51 -3.45
CA ILE A 12 2.64 49.17 -3.04
C ILE A 12 1.98 48.06 -3.90
N GLN A 13 2.62 47.62 -5.00
CA GLN A 13 2.04 46.61 -5.90
C GLN A 13 2.45 45.15 -5.63
N ALA A 14 2.98 44.83 -4.44
CA ALA A 14 3.28 43.44 -4.09
C ALA A 14 2.04 42.62 -3.68
N TYR A 15 0.95 43.29 -3.26
CA TYR A 15 -0.23 42.62 -2.70
C TYR A 15 -1.46 42.58 -3.64
N GLN A 16 -1.42 43.22 -4.81
CA GLN A 16 -2.58 43.24 -5.72
C GLN A 16 -2.70 41.99 -6.61
N ASN A 17 -1.66 41.16 -6.69
CA ASN A 17 -1.68 39.95 -7.52
C ASN A 17 -2.26 38.71 -6.81
N GLN A 18 -2.78 38.84 -5.59
CA GLN A 18 -3.35 37.71 -4.83
C GLN A 18 -4.83 37.42 -5.17
N HIS A 19 -5.48 38.24 -6.00
CA HIS A 19 -6.90 38.08 -6.37
C HIS A 19 -7.14 37.68 -7.83
N VAL A 20 -6.11 37.21 -8.54
CA VAL A 20 -6.31 36.60 -9.86
C VAL A 20 -6.30 35.08 -9.68
N THR A 21 -7.49 34.52 -9.66
CA THR A 21 -7.78 33.07 -9.66
C THR A 21 -6.80 32.32 -10.57
N PRO A 22 -6.03 31.34 -10.08
CA PRO A 22 -5.23 30.52 -10.98
C PRO A 22 -6.17 29.70 -11.89
N PRO A 23 -5.91 29.63 -13.21
CA PRO A 23 -6.63 28.72 -14.08
C PRO A 23 -6.45 27.29 -13.57
N LYS A 24 -7.55 26.55 -13.56
CA LYS A 24 -7.60 25.10 -13.30
C LYS A 24 -6.76 24.37 -14.35
N THR A 25 -5.45 24.32 -14.19
CA THR A 25 -4.58 23.39 -14.92
C THR A 25 -4.43 22.14 -14.08
N PHE A 26 -5.28 21.19 -14.42
CA PHE A 26 -5.27 19.79 -14.07
C PHE A 26 -3.84 19.24 -13.84
N GLY A 27 -3.58 18.91 -12.57
CA GLY A 27 -2.84 17.73 -12.12
C GLY A 27 -1.62 17.31 -12.92
N LYS A 28 -0.50 18.02 -12.80
CA LYS A 28 0.82 17.43 -13.05
C LYS A 28 1.80 17.76 -11.94
N GLN A 29 1.99 16.74 -11.10
CA GLN A 29 3.29 16.29 -10.62
C GLN A 29 4.12 17.23 -9.74
N THR A 30 3.58 17.63 -8.60
CA THR A 30 4.41 17.95 -7.41
C THR A 30 3.80 17.37 -6.14
N LYS A 31 3.23 16.17 -6.24
CA LYS A 31 3.33 15.25 -5.12
C LYS A 31 4.61 14.49 -5.38
N VAL A 32 5.72 14.91 -4.77
CA VAL A 32 6.62 13.91 -4.21
C VAL A 32 5.73 13.22 -3.19
N ALA A 33 4.95 12.24 -3.66
CA ALA A 33 4.25 11.32 -2.81
C ALA A 33 5.37 10.82 -1.91
N GLN A 34 5.31 11.15 -0.62
CA GLN A 34 6.12 10.48 0.39
C GLN A 34 6.07 9.03 -0.04
N ALA A 35 7.21 8.48 -0.48
CA ALA A 35 7.25 7.13 -1.02
C ALA A 35 6.65 6.27 0.08
N SER A 36 5.38 5.86 -0.10
CA SER A 36 4.70 5.11 0.92
C SER A 36 5.48 3.83 0.99
N ASP A 37 6.01 3.48 2.15
CA ASP A 37 6.74 2.24 2.31
C ASP A 37 5.90 1.10 1.71
N LYS A 38 6.39 0.55 0.60
CA LYS A 38 5.74 -0.55 -0.10
C LYS A 38 6.36 -1.83 0.42
N LEU A 39 5.56 -2.60 1.15
CA LEU A 39 5.92 -3.94 1.57
C LEU A 39 5.72 -4.89 0.38
N GLU A 40 6.79 -5.17 -0.36
CA GLU A 40 6.77 -6.17 -1.43
C GLU A 40 7.27 -7.53 -0.91
N ILE A 41 6.59 -8.60 -1.29
CA ILE A 41 7.06 -9.96 -1.04
C ILE A 41 8.30 -10.18 -1.92
N SER A 42 9.40 -10.65 -1.32
CA SER A 42 10.61 -10.93 -2.10
C SER A 42 10.33 -12.00 -3.15
N LYS A 43 11.02 -11.91 -4.30
CA LYS A 43 10.92 -12.91 -5.38
C LYS A 43 11.22 -14.33 -4.90
N GLU A 44 12.02 -14.45 -3.85
CA GLU A 44 12.39 -15.72 -3.23
C GLU A 44 11.29 -16.25 -2.31
N ALA A 45 10.68 -15.40 -1.48
CA ALA A 45 9.53 -15.77 -0.67
C ALA A 45 8.33 -16.22 -1.52
N LEU A 46 8.12 -15.59 -2.68
CA LEU A 46 7.08 -16.01 -3.62
C LEU A 46 7.35 -17.41 -4.20
N LYS A 47 8.61 -17.75 -4.47
CA LYS A 47 9.00 -19.08 -4.98
C LYS A 47 8.87 -20.17 -3.92
N MET A 48 9.07 -19.84 -2.65
CA MET A 48 8.91 -20.80 -1.54
C MET A 48 7.44 -21.14 -1.28
N GLN A 49 6.49 -20.40 -1.86
CA GLN A 49 5.06 -20.68 -1.75
C GLN A 49 4.66 -21.86 -2.66
N ASN A 50 4.88 -23.09 -2.18
CA ASN A 50 4.42 -24.31 -2.86
C ASN A 50 2.87 -24.41 -2.79
N GLN A 51 2.17 -23.92 -3.82
CA GLN A 51 0.70 -23.95 -3.86
C GLN A 51 0.11 -25.30 -4.31
N HIS A 52 0.83 -26.07 -5.13
CA HIS A 52 0.28 -27.24 -5.80
C HIS A 52 -0.10 -28.39 -4.85
N GLU A 53 0.80 -28.76 -3.92
CA GLU A 53 0.57 -29.87 -2.99
C GLU A 53 -0.54 -29.55 -1.97
N ARG A 54 -0.66 -28.27 -1.58
CA ARG A 54 -1.70 -27.81 -0.65
C ARG A 54 -3.09 -27.95 -1.23
N ASN A 55 -3.26 -27.65 -2.53
CA ASN A 55 -4.56 -27.69 -3.18
C ASN A 55 -5.09 -29.13 -3.29
N ALA A 56 -4.23 -30.10 -3.59
CA ALA A 56 -4.60 -31.51 -3.63
C ALA A 56 -5.10 -32.02 -2.27
N TYR A 57 -4.34 -31.73 -1.20
CA TYR A 57 -4.70 -32.09 0.17
C TYR A 57 -6.05 -31.48 0.61
N ILE A 58 -6.30 -30.21 0.28
CA ILE A 58 -7.57 -29.55 0.60
C ILE A 58 -8.74 -30.23 -0.11
N ASN A 59 -8.58 -30.57 -1.39
CA ASN A 59 -9.66 -31.20 -2.16
C ASN A 59 -10.01 -32.59 -1.63
N GLU A 60 -9.01 -33.38 -1.22
CA GLU A 60 -9.22 -34.68 -0.57
C GLU A 60 -10.04 -34.54 0.71
N ILE A 61 -9.65 -33.61 1.61
CA ILE A 61 -10.40 -33.38 2.85
C ILE A 61 -11.84 -32.94 2.56
N LYS A 62 -12.04 -32.04 1.58
CA LYS A 62 -13.40 -31.60 1.20
C LYS A 62 -14.26 -32.77 0.76
N GLN A 63 -13.75 -33.65 -0.08
CA GLN A 63 -14.46 -34.86 -0.51
C GLN A 63 -14.81 -35.77 0.68
N GLN A 64 -13.89 -35.97 1.61
CA GLN A 64 -14.16 -36.75 2.83
C GLN A 64 -15.25 -36.12 3.70
N ILE A 65 -15.30 -34.79 3.79
CA ILE A 65 -16.33 -34.06 4.53
C ILE A 65 -17.68 -34.20 3.84
N GLU A 66 -17.74 -34.00 2.52
CA GLU A 66 -18.97 -34.10 1.71
C GLU A 66 -19.57 -35.53 1.77
N ASN A 67 -18.72 -36.54 1.77
CA ASN A 67 -19.13 -37.95 1.89
C ASN A 67 -19.45 -38.38 3.33
N GLY A 68 -19.19 -37.51 4.33
CA GLY A 68 -19.39 -37.83 5.75
C GLY A 68 -18.37 -38.81 6.35
N GLU A 69 -17.25 -39.05 5.66
CA GLU A 69 -16.20 -39.98 6.06
C GLU A 69 -15.08 -39.32 6.88
N TYR A 70 -15.07 -37.99 6.94
CA TYR A 70 -14.05 -37.25 7.67
C TYR A 70 -14.09 -37.55 9.17
N LYS A 71 -12.97 -38.06 9.70
CA LYS A 71 -12.79 -38.37 11.12
C LYS A 71 -11.66 -37.53 11.71
N ALA A 72 -12.00 -36.67 12.66
CA ALA A 72 -11.01 -35.89 13.39
C ALA A 72 -10.04 -36.82 14.15
N ASN A 73 -8.74 -36.66 13.91
CA ASN A 73 -7.70 -37.42 14.58
C ASN A 73 -7.04 -36.56 15.67
N ALA A 74 -7.51 -36.72 16.91
CA ALA A 74 -7.05 -35.92 18.04
C ALA A 74 -5.53 -36.04 18.29
N GLN A 75 -4.95 -37.23 18.07
CA GLN A 75 -3.52 -37.49 18.24
C GLN A 75 -2.69 -36.72 17.19
N GLN A 76 -3.10 -36.75 15.93
CA GLN A 76 -2.44 -36.00 14.86
C GLN A 76 -2.60 -34.49 15.06
N THR A 77 -3.77 -34.03 15.52
CA THR A 77 -3.99 -32.61 15.85
C THR A 77 -3.07 -32.16 16.98
N ALA A 78 -2.98 -32.91 18.08
CA ALA A 78 -2.09 -32.61 19.20
C ALA A 78 -0.61 -32.58 18.76
N LYS A 79 -0.20 -33.55 17.92
CA LYS A 79 1.14 -33.59 17.33
C LYS A 79 1.42 -32.36 16.46
N GLY A 80 0.46 -31.92 15.64
CA GLY A 80 0.58 -30.74 14.80
C GLY A 80 0.78 -29.46 15.61
N ILE A 81 -0.02 -29.29 16.68
CA ILE A 81 0.11 -28.16 17.61
C ILE A 81 1.49 -28.17 18.26
N LEU A 82 1.90 -29.31 18.83
CA LEU A 82 3.19 -29.43 19.50
C LEU A 82 4.36 -29.13 18.56
N ASN A 83 4.32 -29.65 17.33
CA ASN A 83 5.39 -29.44 16.36
C ASN A 83 5.47 -28.00 15.85
N PHE A 84 4.35 -27.27 15.85
CA PHE A 84 4.33 -25.88 15.42
C PHE A 84 4.94 -24.93 16.47
N PHE A 85 4.76 -25.23 17.76
CA PHE A 85 5.19 -24.37 18.86
C PHE A 85 6.52 -24.77 19.51
N LYS A 86 7.04 -25.96 19.22
CA LYS A 86 8.40 -26.37 19.60
C LYS A 86 9.44 -25.57 18.83
#